data_AF-A0A7V6LHL9-F1
#
_entry.id   AF-A0A7V6LHL9-F1
#
_cell.length_a   1.000
_cell.length_b   1.000
_cell.length_c   1.000
_cell.angle_alpha   90.00
_cell.angle_beta   90.00
_cell.angle_gamma   90.00
#
_symmetry.space_group_name_H-M   'P 1'
#
loop_
_entity.id
_entity.type
_entity.pdbx_description
1 polymer ?
#
loop_
_entity_poly.entity_id
_entity_poly.type
_entity_poly.pdbx_seq_one_letter_code
_entity_poly.pdbx_strand_id
1 'polypeptide(L)' 'MSEETRLVVQAMDEATWKAIEGYRQTGLPVPCWRDGKVVYLTVDEALASRSDYQERMGKPPPSEEK' A
#
# COMPACT_ATOMS: atom_id res chain seq x y z
N MET A 1 17.96 -0.73 -13.26
CA MET A 1 16.61 -1.32 -13.43
C MET A 1 16.05 -0.79 -14.74
N SER A 2 15.45 -1.63 -15.59
CA SER A 2 14.85 -1.16 -16.84
C SER A 2 13.58 -0.36 -16.57
N GLU A 3 13.15 0.44 -17.54
CA GLU A 3 11.90 1.20 -17.47
C GLU A 3 10.68 0.28 -17.28
N GLU A 4 10.65 -0.83 -18.02
CA GLU A 4 9.60 -1.85 -17.89
C GLU A 4 9.51 -2.42 -16.47
N THR A 5 10.66 -2.77 -15.87
CA THR A 5 10.68 -3.27 -14.49
C THR A 5 10.16 -2.21 -13.51
N ARG A 6 10.50 -0.93 -13.72
CA ARG A 6 10.01 0.17 -12.88
C ARG A 6 8.49 0.30 -12.95
N LEU A 7 7.91 0.23 -14.16
CA LEU A 7 6.46 0.33 -14.36
C LEU A 7 5.72 -0.85 -13.72
N VAL A 8 6.27 -2.06 -13.82
CA VAL A 8 5.70 -3.25 -13.18
C VAL A 8 5.70 -3.11 -11.65
N VAL A 9 6.81 -2.67 -11.06
CA VAL A 9 6.90 -2.45 -9.61
C VAL A 9 5.87 -1.41 -9.16
N GLN A 10 5.75 -0.29 -9.87
CA GLN A 10 4.77 0.75 -9.56
C GLN A 10 3.31 0.23 -9.64
N ALA A 11 3.00 -0.60 -10.64
CA ALA A 11 1.68 -1.20 -10.76
C ALA A 11 1.38 -2.20 -9.63
N MET A 12 2.38 -2.99 -9.21
CA MET A 12 2.26 -3.90 -8.07
C MET A 12 2.07 -3.15 -6.75
N ASP A 13 2.79 -2.04 -6.57
CA ASP A 13 2.64 -1.20 -5.39
C ASP A 13 1.22 -0.63 -5.29
N GLU A 14 0.71 -0.09 -6.41
CA GLU A 14 -0.65 0.45 -6.50
C GLU A 14 -1.73 -0.62 -6.26
N ALA A 15 -1.57 -1.80 -6.87
CA ALA A 15 -2.50 -2.91 -6.66
C ALA A 15 -2.53 -3.36 -5.20
N THR A 16 -1.36 -3.41 -4.55
CA THR A 16 -1.25 -3.81 -3.15
C THR A 16 -1.84 -2.75 -2.21
N TRP A 17 -1.65 -1.45 -2.51
CA TRP A 17 -2.30 -0.37 -1.76
C TRP A 17 -3.83 -0.52 -1.77
N LYS A 18 -4.41 -0.66 -2.97
CA LYS A 18 -5.86 -0.84 -3.15
C LYS A 18 -6.38 -2.09 -2.47
N ALA A 19 -5.63 -3.18 -2.52
CA ALA A 19 -5.99 -4.42 -1.84
C ALA A 19 -6.10 -4.20 -0.32
N ILE A 20 -5.13 -3.50 0.30
CA ILE A 20 -5.15 -3.19 1.73
C ILE A 20 -6.32 -2.26 2.08
N GLU A 21 -6.57 -1.21 1.29
CA GLU A 21 -7.72 -0.32 1.52
C GLU A 21 -9.07 -1.03 1.40
N GLY A 22 -9.17 -2.00 0.48
CA GLY A 22 -10.39 -2.80 0.29
C GLY A 22 -10.83 -3.55 1.55
N TYR A 23 -9.90 -3.91 2.44
CA TYR A 23 -10.24 -4.57 3.71
C TYR A 23 -11.09 -3.69 4.63
N ARG A 24 -11.08 -2.35 4.48
CA ARG A 24 -11.97 -1.45 5.24
C ARG A 24 -13.44 -1.82 5.09
N GLN A 25 -13.84 -2.29 3.90
CA GLN A 25 -15.23 -2.67 3.62
C GLN A 25 -15.62 -4.00 4.27
N THR A 26 -14.63 -4.84 4.57
CA THR A 26 -14.86 -6.19 5.12
C THR A 26 -14.94 -6.21 6.64
N GLY A 27 -14.37 -5.21 7.32
CA GLY A 27 -14.19 -5.19 8.77
C GLY A 27 -13.20 -6.25 9.29
N LEU A 28 -12.57 -7.02 8.40
CA LEU A 28 -11.58 -8.03 8.75
C LEU A 28 -10.17 -7.40 8.81
N PRO A 29 -9.26 -7.96 9.62
CA PRO A 29 -7.87 -7.52 9.63
C PRO A 29 -7.13 -7.96 8.37
N VAL A 30 -6.11 -7.19 8.00
CA VAL A 30 -5.26 -7.44 6.84
C VAL A 30 -4.18 -8.47 7.20
N PRO A 31 -4.07 -9.60 6.49
CA PRO A 31 -2.97 -10.53 6.68
C PRO A 31 -1.68 -9.97 6.05
N CYS A 32 -0.60 -9.91 6.83
CA CYS A 32 0.71 -9.44 6.39
C CYS A 32 1.78 -10.47 6.75
N TRP A 33 2.73 -10.71 5.83
CA TRP A 33 3.89 -11.55 6.11
C TRP A 33 4.98 -10.73 6.80
N ARG A 34 5.40 -11.12 8.01
CA ARG A 34 6.50 -10.51 8.76
C ARG A 34 7.28 -11.57 9.52
N ASP A 35 8.61 -11.49 9.48
CA ASP A 35 9.51 -12.34 10.27
C ASP A 35 9.20 -13.85 10.16
N GLY A 36 8.86 -14.31 8.95
CA GLY A 36 8.59 -15.72 8.66
C GLY A 36 7.20 -16.22 9.09
N LYS A 37 6.28 -15.33 9.47
CA LYS A 37 4.89 -15.69 9.84
C LYS A 37 3.88 -14.69 9.29
N VAL A 38 2.60 -15.11 9.29
CA VAL A 38 1.47 -14.20 9.05
C VAL A 38 1.12 -13.47 10.35
N VAL A 39 1.04 -12.15 10.29
CA VAL A 39 0.49 -11.28 11.33
C VAL A 39 -0.74 -10.57 10.79
N TYR A 40 -1.70 -10.27 11.65
CA TYR A 40 -2.94 -9.59 11.27
C TYR A 40 -2.90 -8.16 11.78
N LEU A 41 -3.05 -7.20 10.87
CA LEU A 41 -2.96 -5.78 11.16
C LEU A 41 -4.28 -5.09 10.86
N THR A 42 -4.53 -3.96 11.51
CA THR A 42 -5.53 -3.02 11.02
C THR A 42 -5.12 -2.47 9.65
N VAL A 43 -6.07 -1.92 8.91
CA VAL A 43 -5.78 -1.31 7.60
C VAL A 43 -4.73 -0.19 7.74
N ASP A 44 -4.83 0.65 8.76
CA ASP A 44 -3.92 1.77 8.95
C ASP A 44 -2.50 1.28 9.30
N GLU A 45 -2.36 0.26 10.14
CA GLU A 45 -1.06 -0.36 10.46
C GLU A 45 -0.45 -1.08 9.24
N ALA A 46 -1.27 -1.72 8.41
CA ALA A 46 -0.82 -2.37 7.19
C ALA A 46 -0.30 -1.33 6.18
N LEU A 47 -1.05 -0.26 5.95
CA LEU A 47 -0.63 0.86 5.09
C LEU A 47 0.65 1.51 5.62
N ALA A 48 0.70 1.85 6.91
CA ALA A 48 1.84 2.51 7.55
C ALA A 48 3.15 1.70 7.47
N SER A 49 3.04 0.39 7.26
CA SER A 49 4.20 -0.50 7.15
C SER A 49 4.76 -0.67 5.75
N ARG A 50 4.11 -0.10 4.74
CA ARG A 50 4.63 -0.10 3.37
C ARG A 50 5.76 0.90 3.23
N SER A 51 6.74 0.57 2.40
CA SER A 51 7.88 1.44 2.10
C SER A 51 7.47 2.75 1.41
N ASP A 52 6.41 2.73 0.61
CA ASP A 52 5.89 3.90 -0.12
C ASP A 52 4.89 4.73 0.69
N TYR A 53 4.61 4.37 1.95
CA TYR A 53 3.59 5.05 2.77
C TYR A 53 3.91 6.53 2.99
N GLN A 54 5.15 6.84 3.39
CA GLN A 54 5.57 8.22 3.67
C GLN A 54 5.51 9.09 2.41
N GLU A 55 5.92 8.54 1.26
CA GLU A 55 5.86 9.27 -0.02
C GLU A 55 4.42 9.56 -0.46
N ARG A 56 3.47 8.68 -0.15
CA ARG A 56 2.05 8.86 -0.48
C ARG A 56 1.33 9.79 0.49
N MET A 57 1.62 9.70 1.79
CA MET A 57 1.01 10.57 2.82
C MET A 57 1.58 11.98 2.82
N GLY A 58 2.83 12.15 2.37
CA GLY A 58 3.49 13.45 2.22
C GLY A 58 3.15 14.17 0.92
N LYS A 59 2.51 13.50 -0.05
CA LYS A 59 2.03 14.14 -1.27
C LYS A 59 0.65 14.74 -0.98
N PRO A 60 0.44 16.05 -1.23
CA PRO A 60 -0.90 16.62 -1.20
C PRO A 60 -1.80 15.86 -2.20
N PRO A 61 -3.11 15.77 -1.94
CA PRO A 61 -4.04 15.12 -2.86
C PRO A 61 -3.88 15.73 -4.26
N PRO A 62 -4.06 14.94 -5.34
CA PRO A 62 -4.05 15.45 -6.70
C PRO A 62 -5.33 16.26 -6.94
N SER A 63 -5.37 17.45 -6.36
CA SER A 63 -6.45 18.42 -6.48
C SER A 63 -5.87 19.81 -6.27
N GLU A 64 -4.87 20.20 -7.07
CA GLU A 64 -4.48 21.60 -7.25
C GLU A 64 -3.48 21.86 -8.40
N GLU A 65 -3.51 21.08 -9.49
CA GLU A 65 -3.04 21.58 -10.79
C GLU A 65 -4.27 21.94 -11.62
N LYS A 66 -4.54 23.24 -11.70
CA LYS A 66 -5.59 23.87 -12.52
C LYS A 66 -5.31 23.73 -14.00
#